data_AF-A0A969JQX6-F1
#
_entry.id   AF-A0A969JQX6-F1
#
_cell.length_a   1.000
_cell.length_b   1.000
_cell.length_c   1.000
_cell.angle_alpha   90.00
_cell.angle_beta   90.00
_cell.angle_gamma   90.00
#
_symmetry.space_group_name_H-M   'P 1'
#
loop_
_entity.id
_entity.type
_entity.pdbx_description
1 polymer ?
#
loop_
_entity_poly.entity_id
_entity_poly.type
_entity_poly.pdbx_seq_one_letter_code
_entity_poly.pdbx_strand_id
1 'polypeptide(L)'
;MTEPDFTDHHRIEKPPTPYSVTRLFNEETTVEREIIQHLQTPALGWTYRSRQQVMALRPDEREVLLLQLLREKLKQLNPTILTDEARVDAIVTKLRACRDNQQWLAWLQNGINYQFDPSEKAKDVRLIAYDDLTLNDWWLTNQFPVEGNSPRRPDIVLLINGILVVVIEAKTASRSKPDWQLYGSKLDAAFKREFGHLSQAERNKLVSQSSTLDVLLKLPKRIEQIADDVTVHFNEHVRPNGFKAMLVCKDKETV
;
A
#
# COMPACT_ATOMS: atom_id res chain seq x y z
N MET A 1 -14.92 -54.93 -1.48
CA MET A 1 -13.77 -54.05 -1.19
C MET A 1 -13.01 -53.86 -2.47
N THR A 2 -13.04 -52.63 -3.00
CA THR A 2 -11.95 -51.94 -3.72
C THR A 2 -12.45 -50.52 -3.96
N GLU A 3 -11.84 -49.54 -3.28
CA GLU A 3 -12.11 -48.11 -3.47
C GLU A 3 -11.68 -47.64 -4.87
N PRO A 4 -12.29 -46.59 -5.44
CA PRO A 4 -11.77 -45.94 -6.63
C PRO A 4 -10.64 -44.97 -6.27
N ASP A 5 -9.53 -45.15 -7.00
CA ASP A 5 -8.32 -44.35 -6.98
C ASP A 5 -8.57 -42.93 -7.53
N PHE A 6 -8.28 -41.92 -6.71
CA PHE A 6 -8.34 -40.50 -7.10
C PHE A 6 -6.91 -39.97 -7.26
N THR A 7 -6.27 -40.33 -8.38
CA THR A 7 -5.08 -39.62 -8.85
C THR A 7 -5.22 -39.29 -10.33
N ASP A 8 -5.89 -38.18 -10.64
CA ASP A 8 -5.51 -37.38 -11.80
C ASP A 8 -5.99 -35.92 -11.64
N HIS A 9 -5.10 -35.08 -11.11
CA HIS A 9 -5.21 -33.63 -11.25
C HIS A 9 -4.13 -33.18 -12.24
N HIS A 10 -4.48 -33.14 -13.52
CA HIS A 10 -3.74 -32.37 -14.52
C HIS A 10 -3.81 -30.87 -14.21
N ARG A 11 -2.96 -30.41 -13.29
CA ARG A 11 -2.59 -29.00 -13.14
C ARG A 11 -1.60 -28.68 -14.25
N ILE A 12 -2.04 -27.98 -15.29
CA ILE A 12 -1.14 -27.44 -16.32
C ILE A 12 -0.36 -26.29 -15.66
N GLU A 13 0.79 -26.61 -15.07
CA GLU A 13 1.80 -25.64 -14.66
C GLU A 13 2.50 -25.13 -15.92
N LYS A 14 2.02 -24.01 -16.47
CA LYS A 14 2.84 -23.23 -17.41
C LYS A 14 3.80 -22.39 -16.56
N PRO A 15 5.13 -22.52 -16.71
CA PRO A 15 6.06 -21.65 -15.99
C PRO A 15 5.82 -20.20 -16.41
N PRO A 16 5.92 -19.22 -15.49
CA PRO A 16 5.80 -17.82 -15.85
C PRO A 16 6.87 -17.46 -16.88
N THR A 17 6.47 -16.76 -17.93
CA THR A 17 7.38 -16.25 -18.96
C THR A 17 8.44 -15.36 -18.29
N PRO A 18 9.74 -15.56 -18.53
CA PRO A 18 10.78 -14.74 -17.91
C PRO A 18 10.67 -13.29 -18.41
N TYR A 19 10.44 -12.36 -17.49
CA TYR A 19 10.45 -10.92 -17.76
C TYR A 19 11.90 -10.48 -18.05
N SER A 20 12.17 -10.01 -19.27
CA SER A 20 13.48 -9.42 -19.61
C SER A 20 13.47 -7.91 -19.33
N VAL A 21 14.22 -7.46 -18.32
CA VAL A 21 14.39 -6.03 -18.01
C VAL A 21 15.54 -5.47 -18.87
N THR A 22 15.22 -4.75 -19.94
CA THR A 22 16.20 -4.25 -20.93
C THR A 22 16.61 -2.77 -20.74
N ARG A 23 16.42 -2.13 -19.58
CA ARG A 23 16.89 -0.72 -19.39
C ARG A 23 17.38 -0.41 -17.97
N LEU A 24 18.41 0.45 -17.92
CA LEU A 24 19.22 0.89 -16.77
C LEU A 24 18.40 1.49 -15.61
N PHE A 25 18.84 1.20 -14.38
CA PHE A 25 18.23 1.55 -13.09
C PHE A 25 18.26 3.06 -12.78
N ASN A 26 17.09 3.66 -12.51
CA ASN A 26 16.99 4.96 -11.80
C ASN A 26 15.79 4.99 -10.81
N GLU A 27 15.86 5.91 -9.84
CA GLU A 27 14.95 6.04 -8.68
C GLU A 27 13.46 6.20 -9.06
N GLU A 28 13.17 6.83 -10.20
CA GLU A 28 11.80 7.23 -10.59
C GLU A 28 11.05 6.11 -11.35
N THR A 29 11.77 5.19 -12.01
CA THR A 29 11.11 4.24 -12.94
C THR A 29 11.21 2.76 -12.57
N THR A 30 11.95 2.40 -11.51
CA THR A 30 12.22 0.97 -11.22
C THR A 30 11.39 0.39 -10.08
N VAL A 31 11.02 1.17 -9.05
CA VAL A 31 10.20 0.64 -7.94
C VAL A 31 8.72 0.92 -8.15
N GLU A 32 8.37 2.17 -8.48
CA GLU A 32 6.97 2.55 -8.71
C GLU A 32 6.34 1.72 -9.84
N ARG A 33 7.05 1.58 -10.97
CA ARG A 33 6.55 0.85 -12.14
C ARG A 33 6.23 -0.61 -11.82
N GLU A 34 7.10 -1.28 -11.08
CA GLU A 34 6.91 -2.69 -10.72
C GLU A 34 5.73 -2.85 -9.75
N ILE A 35 5.55 -1.92 -8.79
CA ILE A 35 4.37 -1.89 -7.91
C ILE A 35 3.09 -1.68 -8.74
N ILE A 36 3.10 -0.69 -9.64
CA ILE A 36 1.97 -0.37 -10.52
C ILE A 36 1.63 -1.56 -11.44
N GLN A 37 2.63 -2.22 -12.02
CA GLN A 37 2.43 -3.41 -12.86
C GLN A 37 1.87 -4.58 -12.05
N HIS A 38 2.39 -4.82 -10.85
CA HIS A 38 1.90 -5.87 -9.98
C HIS A 38 0.43 -5.66 -9.57
N LEU A 39 0.07 -4.43 -9.17
CA LEU A 39 -1.30 -4.06 -8.83
C LEU A 39 -2.29 -4.26 -10.00
N GLN A 40 -1.82 -4.11 -11.25
CA GLN A 40 -2.62 -4.34 -12.46
C GLN A 40 -2.75 -5.82 -12.86
N THR A 41 -2.07 -6.75 -12.19
CA THR A 41 -2.21 -8.18 -12.50
C THR A 41 -3.66 -8.63 -12.31
N PRO A 42 -4.14 -9.65 -13.05
CA PRO A 42 -5.51 -10.15 -12.89
C PRO A 42 -5.88 -10.59 -11.47
N ALA A 43 -4.87 -10.97 -10.66
CA ALA A 43 -5.07 -11.34 -9.27
C ALA A 43 -5.44 -10.15 -8.36
N LEU A 44 -4.95 -8.94 -8.67
CA LEU A 44 -5.20 -7.72 -7.88
C LEU A 44 -6.20 -6.76 -8.56
N GLY A 45 -6.26 -6.74 -9.89
CA GLY A 45 -7.33 -6.13 -10.66
C GLY A 45 -7.40 -4.60 -10.65
N TRP A 46 -6.37 -3.91 -10.16
CA TRP A 46 -6.39 -2.44 -10.14
C TRP A 46 -6.21 -1.86 -11.53
N THR A 47 -6.94 -0.80 -11.83
CA THR A 47 -6.88 -0.11 -13.11
C THR A 47 -6.05 1.16 -12.98
N TYR A 48 -4.99 1.29 -13.77
CA TYR A 48 -4.20 2.51 -13.79
C TYR A 48 -4.94 3.68 -14.47
N ARG A 49 -4.84 4.85 -13.84
CA ARG A 49 -5.22 6.15 -14.39
C ARG A 49 -4.04 7.09 -14.27
N SER A 50 -3.72 7.78 -15.36
CA SER A 50 -2.61 8.73 -15.34
C SER A 50 -2.91 9.90 -14.41
N ARG A 51 -1.86 10.53 -13.88
CA ARG A 51 -1.99 11.77 -13.09
C ARG A 51 -2.90 12.79 -13.78
N GLN A 52 -2.73 12.99 -15.09
CA GLN A 52 -3.54 13.94 -15.86
C GLN A 52 -5.03 13.59 -15.85
N GLN A 53 -5.38 12.30 -16.06
CA GLN A 53 -6.77 11.84 -16.02
C GLN A 53 -7.40 12.05 -14.65
N VAL A 54 -6.66 11.75 -13.58
CA VAL A 54 -7.16 11.90 -12.21
C VAL A 54 -7.27 13.37 -11.81
N MET A 55 -6.30 14.20 -12.18
CA MET A 55 -6.33 15.65 -11.86
C MET A 55 -7.46 16.36 -12.60
N ALA A 56 -7.84 15.92 -13.79
CA ALA A 56 -8.98 16.48 -14.52
C ALA A 56 -10.34 16.27 -13.81
N LEU A 57 -10.40 15.32 -12.86
CA LEU A 57 -11.60 15.03 -12.05
C LEU A 57 -11.64 15.79 -10.72
N ARG A 58 -10.61 16.60 -10.44
CA ARG A 58 -10.48 17.38 -9.21
C ARG A 58 -10.58 18.87 -9.55
N PRO A 59 -11.31 19.67 -8.75
CA PRO A 59 -11.35 21.12 -8.95
C PRO A 59 -9.98 21.76 -8.67
N ASP A 60 -9.23 21.23 -7.70
CA ASP A 60 -7.92 21.71 -7.26
C ASP A 60 -7.14 20.59 -6.54
N GLU A 61 -5.90 20.90 -6.11
CA GLU A 61 -5.05 19.95 -5.38
C GLU A 61 -5.44 19.79 -3.89
N ARG A 62 -6.39 20.57 -3.36
CA ARG A 62 -6.90 20.44 -1.97
C ARG A 62 -8.00 19.39 -1.87
N GLU A 63 -8.84 19.29 -2.90
CA GLU A 63 -9.87 18.27 -2.97
C GLU A 63 -9.24 16.91 -3.28
N VAL A 64 -9.25 15.99 -2.33
CA VAL A 64 -8.63 14.65 -2.49
C VAL A 64 -9.61 13.59 -3.00
N LEU A 65 -10.91 13.86 -2.94
CA LEU A 65 -11.94 12.95 -3.45
C LEU A 65 -12.20 13.24 -4.93
N LEU A 66 -12.39 12.20 -5.73
CA LEU A 66 -12.88 12.34 -7.09
C LEU A 66 -14.41 12.50 -7.05
N LEU A 67 -14.87 13.71 -6.73
CA LEU A 67 -16.26 13.97 -6.36
C LEU A 67 -17.26 13.51 -7.41
N GLN A 68 -16.97 13.70 -8.70
CA GLN A 68 -17.85 13.23 -9.78
C GLN A 68 -18.03 11.70 -9.73
N LEU A 69 -16.92 10.96 -9.67
CA LEU A 69 -16.93 9.50 -9.61
C LEU A 69 -17.60 8.99 -8.33
N LEU A 70 -17.29 9.61 -7.20
CA LEU A 70 -17.87 9.28 -5.91
C LEU A 70 -19.39 9.44 -5.92
N ARG A 71 -19.91 10.53 -6.49
CA ARG A 71 -21.35 10.76 -6.63
C ARG A 71 -22.04 9.70 -7.48
N GLU A 72 -21.44 9.36 -8.62
CA GLU A 72 -21.96 8.33 -9.52
C GLU A 72 -22.03 6.97 -8.80
N LYS A 73 -20.95 6.59 -8.11
CA LYS A 73 -20.90 5.33 -7.35
C LYS A 73 -21.82 5.30 -6.14
N LEU A 74 -21.92 6.40 -5.39
CA LEU A 74 -22.88 6.52 -4.28
C LEU A 74 -24.30 6.23 -4.75
N LYS A 75 -24.72 6.82 -5.87
CA LYS A 75 -26.05 6.58 -6.46
C LYS A 75 -26.24 5.13 -6.92
N GLN A 76 -25.24 4.55 -7.59
CA GLN A 76 -25.28 3.17 -8.07
C GLN A 76 -25.37 2.15 -6.92
N LEU A 77 -24.61 2.36 -5.84
CA LEU A 77 -24.57 1.46 -4.69
C LEU A 77 -25.79 1.62 -3.76
N ASN A 78 -26.47 2.76 -3.81
CA ASN A 78 -27.56 3.10 -2.88
C ASN A 78 -28.81 3.65 -3.60
N PRO A 79 -29.33 3.00 -4.64
CA PRO A 79 -30.33 3.58 -5.55
C PRO A 79 -31.68 3.89 -4.86
N THR A 80 -32.01 3.20 -3.77
CA THR A 80 -33.26 3.42 -3.01
C THR A 80 -33.11 4.43 -1.87
N ILE A 81 -31.87 4.81 -1.53
CA ILE A 81 -31.56 5.71 -0.41
C ILE A 81 -31.14 7.08 -0.93
N LEU A 82 -30.30 7.12 -1.98
CA LEU A 82 -29.77 8.33 -2.59
C LEU A 82 -30.54 8.64 -3.89
N THR A 83 -31.81 8.99 -3.70
CA THR A 83 -32.81 9.16 -4.77
C THR A 83 -32.71 10.49 -5.53
N ASP A 84 -32.01 11.45 -4.96
CA ASP A 84 -31.89 12.82 -5.48
C ASP A 84 -30.51 13.40 -5.13
N GLU A 85 -30.13 14.48 -5.81
CA GLU A 85 -28.82 15.11 -5.59
C GLU A 85 -28.67 15.71 -4.19
N ALA A 86 -29.75 16.17 -3.53
CA ALA A 86 -29.66 16.74 -2.20
C ALA A 86 -29.22 15.70 -1.14
N ARG A 87 -29.72 14.46 -1.26
CA ARG A 87 -29.25 13.35 -0.42
C ARG A 87 -27.79 12.99 -0.72
N VAL A 88 -27.38 12.95 -1.99
CA VAL A 88 -25.96 12.70 -2.35
C VAL A 88 -25.07 13.81 -1.77
N ASP A 89 -25.48 15.07 -1.88
CA ASP A 89 -24.79 16.26 -1.36
C ASP A 89 -24.59 16.18 0.15
N ALA A 90 -25.61 15.73 0.89
CA ALA A 90 -25.52 15.58 2.34
C ALA A 90 -24.43 14.58 2.74
N ILE A 91 -24.34 13.44 2.03
CA ILE A 91 -23.30 12.44 2.27
C ILE A 91 -21.91 12.95 1.89
N VAL A 92 -21.77 13.54 0.70
CA VAL A 92 -20.50 14.13 0.25
C VAL A 92 -20.03 15.22 1.20
N THR A 93 -20.93 16.08 1.68
CA THR A 93 -20.62 17.12 2.68
C THR A 93 -20.10 16.50 3.98
N LYS A 94 -20.77 15.45 4.48
CA LYS A 94 -20.33 14.73 5.68
C LYS A 94 -18.94 14.10 5.51
N LEU A 95 -18.69 13.48 4.36
CA LEU A 95 -17.38 12.91 4.02
C LEU A 95 -16.29 13.99 4.01
N ARG A 96 -16.51 15.10 3.29
CA ARG A 96 -15.57 16.23 3.18
C ARG A 96 -15.32 16.95 4.49
N ALA A 97 -16.26 16.91 5.44
CA ALA A 97 -16.11 17.52 6.76
C ALA A 97 -15.33 16.64 7.75
N CYS A 98 -15.23 15.34 7.51
CA CYS A 98 -14.58 14.43 8.43
C CYS A 98 -13.05 14.64 8.45
N ARG A 99 -12.49 14.77 9.65
CA ARG A 99 -11.04 14.90 9.91
C ARG A 99 -10.50 13.73 10.75
N ASP A 100 -11.37 12.80 11.11
CA ASP A 100 -11.04 11.65 11.95
C ASP A 100 -10.83 10.41 11.10
N ASN A 101 -9.61 9.88 11.13
CA ASN A 101 -9.24 8.69 10.37
C ASN A 101 -9.95 7.42 10.88
N GLN A 102 -10.27 7.32 12.17
CA GLN A 102 -10.99 6.17 12.71
C GLN A 102 -12.43 6.17 12.22
N GLN A 103 -13.07 7.34 12.19
CA GLN A 103 -14.41 7.49 11.63
C GLN A 103 -14.45 7.18 10.13
N TRP A 104 -13.48 7.67 9.36
CA TRP A 104 -13.34 7.33 7.94
C TRP A 104 -13.19 5.82 7.73
N LEU A 105 -12.34 5.16 8.51
CA LEU A 105 -12.17 3.71 8.43
C LEU A 105 -13.48 2.98 8.75
N ALA A 106 -14.20 3.41 9.79
CA ALA A 106 -15.49 2.83 10.14
C ALA A 106 -16.52 2.97 9.01
N TRP A 107 -16.56 4.13 8.33
CA TRP A 107 -17.45 4.33 7.17
C TRP A 107 -17.05 3.50 5.96
N LEU A 108 -15.74 3.34 5.70
CA LEU A 108 -15.27 2.48 4.62
C LEU A 108 -15.61 1.01 4.85
N GLN A 109 -15.66 0.55 6.11
CA GLN A 109 -15.99 -0.82 6.46
C GLN A 109 -17.50 -1.07 6.49
N ASN A 110 -18.25 -0.17 7.14
CA ASN A 110 -19.64 -0.43 7.52
C ASN A 110 -20.66 0.47 6.79
N GLY A 111 -20.19 1.44 6.01
CA GLY A 111 -21.03 2.50 5.47
C GLY A 111 -21.32 3.60 6.49
N ILE A 112 -22.14 4.56 6.07
CA ILE A 112 -22.53 5.73 6.87
C ILE A 112 -23.98 5.55 7.29
N ASN A 113 -24.23 5.46 8.59
CA ASN A 113 -25.58 5.61 9.12
C ASN A 113 -25.93 7.11 9.14
N TYR A 114 -26.93 7.51 8.35
CA TYR A 114 -27.30 8.92 8.17
C TYR A 114 -28.82 9.13 8.13
N GLN A 115 -29.30 10.12 8.88
CA GLN A 115 -30.69 10.55 8.88
C GLN A 115 -30.81 11.83 8.02
N PHE A 116 -31.53 11.77 6.90
CA PHE A 116 -31.65 12.93 6.00
C PHE A 116 -32.76 13.90 6.41
N ASP A 117 -33.79 13.40 7.11
CA ASP A 117 -34.89 14.19 7.63
C ASP A 117 -35.23 13.76 9.08
N PRO A 118 -35.55 14.70 10.00
CA PRO A 118 -35.91 14.37 11.38
C PRO A 118 -37.09 13.38 11.52
N SER A 119 -37.98 13.32 10.52
CA SER A 119 -39.12 12.42 10.48
C SER A 119 -38.80 11.02 9.93
N GLU A 120 -37.66 10.84 9.26
CA GLU A 120 -37.24 9.52 8.77
C GLU A 120 -36.26 8.84 9.74
N LYS A 121 -36.20 7.51 9.70
CA LYS A 121 -35.14 6.76 10.37
C LYS A 121 -33.82 6.94 9.62
N ALA A 122 -32.71 6.85 10.35
CA ALA A 122 -31.40 6.79 9.74
C ALA A 122 -31.29 5.59 8.77
N LYS A 123 -30.59 5.82 7.66
CA LYS A 123 -30.36 4.85 6.59
C LYS A 123 -28.87 4.56 6.48
N ASP A 124 -28.54 3.33 6.15
CA ASP A 124 -27.15 2.91 5.95
C ASP A 124 -26.73 3.13 4.50
N VAL A 125 -25.83 4.09 4.28
CA VAL A 125 -25.28 4.44 2.97
C VAL A 125 -23.95 3.73 2.78
N ARG A 126 -23.89 2.82 1.82
CA ARG A 126 -22.71 2.03 1.47
C ARG A 126 -21.72 2.85 0.63
N LEU A 127 -20.43 2.79 0.97
CA LEU A 127 -19.34 3.39 0.20
C LEU A 127 -18.61 2.39 -0.71
N ILE A 128 -18.53 1.13 -0.28
CA ILE A 128 -17.84 0.03 -0.96
C ILE A 128 -18.76 -1.20 -0.96
N ALA A 129 -18.92 -1.84 -2.12
CA ALA A 129 -19.62 -3.11 -2.26
C ALA A 129 -18.67 -4.28 -1.95
N TYR A 130 -18.66 -4.75 -0.70
CA TYR A 130 -17.87 -5.93 -0.30
C TYR A 130 -18.53 -7.27 -0.67
N ASP A 131 -19.84 -7.24 -0.89
CA ASP A 131 -20.65 -8.37 -1.35
C ASP A 131 -20.44 -8.69 -2.83
N ASP A 132 -20.23 -7.66 -3.65
CA ASP A 132 -19.82 -7.80 -5.05
C ASP A 132 -18.76 -6.76 -5.39
N LEU A 133 -17.50 -7.21 -5.39
CA LEU A 133 -16.36 -6.34 -5.64
C LEU A 133 -16.35 -5.74 -7.06
N THR A 134 -17.08 -6.35 -8.01
CA THR A 134 -17.14 -5.89 -9.40
C THR A 134 -17.93 -4.60 -9.59
N LEU A 135 -18.75 -4.23 -8.59
CA LEU A 135 -19.50 -2.98 -8.59
C LEU A 135 -18.64 -1.76 -8.25
N ASN A 136 -17.44 -1.98 -7.68
CA ASN A 136 -16.53 -0.91 -7.31
C ASN A 136 -15.56 -0.58 -8.44
N ASP A 137 -15.17 0.69 -8.53
CA ASP A 137 -14.06 1.12 -9.36
C ASP A 137 -12.76 1.09 -8.54
N TRP A 138 -11.84 0.21 -8.96
CA TRP A 138 -10.53 0.01 -8.34
C TRP A 138 -9.47 0.74 -9.16
N TRP A 139 -9.12 1.96 -8.77
CA TRP A 139 -8.19 2.80 -9.51
C TRP A 139 -6.86 2.95 -8.78
N LEU A 140 -5.78 3.02 -9.54
CA LEU A 140 -4.48 3.42 -9.02
C LEU A 140 -3.89 4.54 -9.88
N THR A 141 -3.16 5.45 -9.24
CA THR A 141 -2.42 6.51 -9.93
C THR A 141 -1.09 6.74 -9.24
N ASN A 142 -0.19 7.47 -9.88
CA ASN A 142 1.11 7.82 -9.32
C ASN A 142 1.34 9.33 -9.32
N GLN A 143 2.25 9.77 -8.46
CA GLN A 143 2.67 11.16 -8.32
C GLN A 143 1.47 12.10 -8.09
N PHE A 144 0.63 11.78 -7.09
CA PHE A 144 -0.65 12.44 -6.83
C PHE A 144 -0.45 13.69 -5.96
N PRO A 145 -0.45 14.92 -6.49
CA PRO A 145 -0.18 16.11 -5.68
C PRO A 145 -1.38 16.43 -4.77
N VAL A 146 -1.08 16.82 -3.54
CA VAL A 146 -2.07 17.25 -2.54
C VAL A 146 -1.58 18.52 -1.88
N GLU A 147 -2.43 19.54 -1.90
CA GLU A 147 -2.22 20.79 -1.18
C GLU A 147 -2.94 20.72 0.19
N GLY A 148 -2.17 20.85 1.26
CA GLY A 148 -2.68 20.98 2.62
C GLY A 148 -1.84 21.99 3.39
N ASN A 149 -1.55 21.74 4.67
CA ASN A 149 -0.61 22.57 5.44
C ASN A 149 0.78 22.64 4.79
N SER A 150 1.17 21.60 4.07
CA SER A 150 2.36 21.57 3.23
C SER A 150 2.05 20.76 1.98
N PRO A 151 2.56 21.17 0.80
CA PRO A 151 2.37 20.40 -0.41
C PRO A 151 3.03 19.03 -0.25
N ARG A 152 2.30 17.98 -0.61
CA ARG A 152 2.78 16.60 -0.62
C ARG A 152 2.48 15.99 -1.98
N ARG A 153 3.28 15.00 -2.38
CA ARG A 153 3.03 14.25 -3.61
C ARG A 153 3.36 12.79 -3.35
N PRO A 154 2.39 12.02 -2.82
CA PRO A 154 2.47 10.57 -2.77
C PRO A 154 2.91 9.93 -4.08
N ASP A 155 3.81 8.96 -3.98
CA ASP A 155 4.35 8.25 -5.15
C ASP A 155 3.29 7.40 -5.82
N ILE A 156 2.55 6.58 -5.07
CA ILE A 156 1.41 5.79 -5.60
C ILE A 156 0.21 5.94 -4.66
N VAL A 157 -0.97 6.03 -5.25
CA VAL A 157 -2.24 6.15 -4.55
C VAL A 157 -3.25 5.16 -5.11
N LEU A 158 -3.97 4.49 -4.21
CA LEU A 158 -5.09 3.63 -4.55
C LEU A 158 -6.41 4.32 -4.19
N LEU A 159 -7.35 4.28 -5.13
CA LEU A 159 -8.68 4.86 -5.00
C LEU A 159 -9.77 3.81 -5.22
N ILE A 160 -10.77 3.80 -4.35
CA ILE A 160 -11.98 2.98 -4.51
C ILE A 160 -13.16 3.92 -4.66
N ASN A 161 -13.91 3.83 -5.76
CA ASN A 161 -15.10 4.66 -6.01
C ASN A 161 -14.82 6.17 -5.86
N GLY A 162 -13.62 6.62 -6.23
CA GLY A 162 -13.19 8.01 -6.10
C GLY A 162 -12.69 8.43 -4.72
N ILE A 163 -12.62 7.50 -3.76
CA ILE A 163 -12.10 7.73 -2.41
C ILE A 163 -10.66 7.26 -2.35
N LEU A 164 -9.75 8.12 -1.89
CA LEU A 164 -8.36 7.78 -1.63
C LEU A 164 -8.26 6.88 -0.39
N VAL A 165 -7.81 5.63 -0.55
CA VAL A 165 -7.79 4.63 0.54
C VAL A 165 -6.40 4.20 0.97
N VAL A 166 -5.41 4.23 0.07
CA VAL A 166 -4.03 3.82 0.36
C VAL A 166 -3.05 4.79 -0.29
N VAL A 167 -2.03 5.16 0.47
CA VAL A 167 -0.84 5.87 0.01
C VAL A 167 0.36 4.92 0.11
N ILE A 168 1.12 4.81 -0.97
CA ILE A 168 2.35 4.03 -1.03
C ILE A 168 3.49 5.00 -1.37
N GLU A 169 4.47 5.08 -0.47
CA GLU A 169 5.68 5.88 -0.63
C GLU A 169 6.82 4.96 -1.05
N ALA A 170 7.38 5.19 -2.23
CA ALA A 170 8.50 4.41 -2.76
C ALA A 170 9.81 5.06 -2.28
N LYS A 171 10.45 4.46 -1.27
CA LYS A 171 11.81 4.86 -0.87
C LYS A 171 12.84 4.01 -1.57
N THR A 172 13.72 4.65 -2.32
CA THR A 172 14.93 3.99 -2.82
C THR A 172 15.96 3.89 -1.70
N ALA A 173 16.65 2.75 -1.61
CA ALA A 173 17.72 2.50 -0.64
C ALA A 173 18.94 3.44 -0.79
N SER A 174 18.99 4.29 -1.83
CA SER A 174 20.14 5.14 -2.18
C SER A 174 20.26 6.46 -1.42
N ARG A 175 19.27 6.90 -0.64
CA ARG A 175 19.31 8.23 0.00
C ARG A 175 19.00 8.24 1.50
N SER A 176 20.05 7.94 2.28
CA SER A 176 20.50 8.77 3.41
C SER A 176 21.85 8.23 3.92
N LYS A 177 22.89 9.07 3.96
CA LYS A 177 24.06 8.85 4.83
C LYS A 177 23.84 9.66 6.10
N PRO A 178 23.35 9.09 7.21
CA PRO A 178 23.52 9.71 8.51
C PRO A 178 24.99 9.57 8.95
N ASP A 179 25.42 10.48 9.81
CA ASP A 179 26.77 10.65 10.32
C ASP A 179 27.41 9.31 10.80
N TRP A 180 28.33 8.77 10.01
CA TRP A 180 28.80 7.38 10.09
C TRP A 180 30.00 7.17 11.02
N GLN A 181 30.60 8.24 11.54
CA GLN A 181 31.79 8.13 12.39
C GLN A 181 31.50 7.48 13.75
N LEU A 182 30.31 7.70 14.33
CA LEU A 182 29.90 7.07 15.60
C LEU A 182 29.48 5.60 15.45
N TYR A 183 29.04 5.21 14.24
CA TYR A 183 28.61 3.85 13.91
C TYR A 183 29.75 2.96 13.41
N GLY A 184 30.78 3.53 12.77
CA GLY A 184 31.90 2.77 12.20
C GLY A 184 32.58 1.84 13.21
N SER A 185 32.96 2.35 14.39
CA SER A 185 33.63 1.53 15.41
C SER A 185 32.75 0.40 15.99
N LYS A 186 31.44 0.64 16.12
CA LYS A 186 30.47 -0.38 16.58
C LYS A 186 30.17 -1.41 15.49
N LEU A 187 30.07 -0.98 14.24
CA LEU A 187 29.87 -1.85 13.09
C LEU A 187 31.10 -2.72 12.83
N ASP A 188 32.30 -2.17 12.95
CA ASP A 188 33.55 -2.92 12.83
C ASP A 188 33.67 -3.96 13.94
N ALA A 189 33.29 -3.62 15.17
CA ALA A 189 33.24 -4.56 16.28
C ALA A 189 32.20 -5.68 16.05
N ALA A 190 31.01 -5.34 15.59
CA ALA A 190 29.95 -6.31 15.28
C ALA A 190 30.32 -7.22 14.09
N PHE A 191 30.91 -6.65 13.05
CA PHE A 191 31.40 -7.38 11.88
C PHE A 191 32.56 -8.30 12.24
N LYS A 192 33.50 -7.84 13.07
CA LYS A 192 34.60 -8.68 13.57
C LYS A 192 34.10 -9.79 14.49
N ARG A 193 33.04 -9.56 15.27
CA ARG A 193 32.42 -10.60 16.09
C ARG A 193 31.74 -11.67 15.23
N GLU A 194 31.01 -11.27 14.20
CA GLU A 194 30.26 -12.21 13.36
C GLU A 194 31.16 -12.95 12.35
N PHE A 195 32.03 -12.21 11.66
CA PHE A 195 32.85 -12.72 10.54
C PHE A 195 34.33 -12.88 10.89
N GLY A 196 34.72 -12.71 12.16
CA GLY A 196 36.12 -12.82 12.60
C GLY A 196 36.77 -14.18 12.34
N HIS A 197 35.95 -15.21 12.13
CA HIS A 197 36.37 -16.57 11.80
C HIS A 197 36.75 -16.76 10.32
N LEU A 198 36.40 -15.81 9.44
CA LEU A 198 36.74 -15.84 8.02
C LEU A 198 38.13 -15.26 7.76
N SER A 199 38.76 -15.68 6.66
CA SER A 199 40.05 -15.14 6.22
C SER A 199 39.93 -13.65 5.84
N GLN A 200 41.07 -12.95 5.82
CA GLN A 200 41.08 -11.54 5.42
C GLN A 200 40.56 -11.34 3.99
N ALA A 201 40.86 -12.27 3.07
CA ALA A 201 40.41 -12.21 1.69
C ALA A 201 38.89 -12.34 1.57
N GLU A 202 38.27 -13.25 2.34
CA GLU A 202 36.82 -13.44 2.37
C GLU A 202 36.09 -12.25 2.98
N ARG A 203 36.60 -11.70 4.09
CA ARG A 203 36.05 -10.48 4.70
C ARG A 203 36.13 -9.28 3.76
N ASN A 204 37.27 -9.09 3.09
CA ASN A 204 37.44 -8.03 2.12
C ASN A 204 36.49 -8.20 0.93
N LYS A 205 36.21 -9.44 0.51
CA LYS A 205 35.22 -9.73 -0.53
C LYS A 205 33.81 -9.29 -0.11
N LEU A 206 33.37 -9.62 1.12
CA LEU A 206 32.07 -9.20 1.65
C LEU A 206 31.90 -7.68 1.68
N VAL A 207 32.92 -6.96 2.16
CA VAL A 207 32.89 -5.48 2.24
C VAL A 207 33.07 -4.82 0.86
N SER A 208 33.78 -5.47 -0.07
CA SER A 208 33.94 -4.94 -1.43
C SER A 208 32.64 -5.00 -2.25
N GLN A 209 31.78 -5.97 -1.94
CA GLN A 209 30.51 -6.18 -2.62
C GLN A 209 29.37 -5.35 -2.02
N SER A 210 29.46 -4.94 -0.75
CA SER A 210 28.43 -4.16 -0.04
C SER A 210 28.99 -3.50 1.23
N SER A 211 28.37 -2.45 1.76
CA SER A 211 28.89 -1.81 2.99
C SER A 211 28.83 -2.76 4.19
N THR A 212 29.73 -2.59 5.17
CA THR A 212 29.73 -3.38 6.43
C THR A 212 28.35 -3.43 7.09
N LEU A 213 27.63 -2.30 7.02
CA LEU A 213 26.27 -2.20 7.54
C LEU A 213 25.27 -3.06 6.75
N ASP A 214 25.36 -3.09 5.43
CA ASP A 214 24.46 -3.90 4.60
C ASP A 214 24.65 -5.40 4.87
N VAL A 215 25.90 -5.83 5.00
CA VAL A 215 26.22 -7.23 5.34
C VAL A 215 25.62 -7.60 6.70
N LEU A 216 25.74 -6.73 7.70
CA LEU A 216 25.19 -6.98 9.03
C LEU A 216 23.66 -6.95 9.07
N LEU A 217 23.02 -6.05 8.32
CA LEU A 217 21.56 -5.94 8.27
C LEU A 217 20.91 -7.13 7.55
N LYS A 218 21.62 -7.75 6.61
CA LYS A 218 21.14 -8.91 5.83
C LYS A 218 21.47 -10.26 6.47
N LEU A 219 22.09 -10.29 7.66
CA LEU A 219 22.34 -11.53 8.38
C LEU A 219 21.01 -12.26 8.66
N PRO A 220 20.86 -13.56 8.31
CA PRO A 220 19.62 -14.30 8.55
C PRO A 220 19.13 -14.21 10.00
N LYS A 221 20.06 -14.35 10.96
CA LYS A 221 19.79 -14.21 12.39
C LYS A 221 19.25 -12.82 12.77
N ARG A 222 19.70 -11.76 12.09
CA ARG A 222 19.21 -10.39 12.32
C ARG A 222 17.81 -10.21 11.76
N ILE A 223 17.52 -10.77 10.58
CA ILE A 223 16.19 -10.73 9.97
C ILE A 223 15.18 -11.47 10.86
N GLU A 224 15.54 -12.64 11.38
CA GLU A 224 14.72 -13.40 12.33
C GLU A 224 14.39 -12.58 13.58
N GLN A 225 15.40 -11.97 14.22
CA GLN A 225 15.18 -11.09 15.37
C GLN A 225 14.25 -9.92 15.08
N ILE A 226 14.40 -9.28 13.91
CA ILE A 226 13.52 -8.17 13.52
C ILE A 226 12.08 -8.67 13.31
N ALA A 227 11.91 -9.85 12.70
CA ALA A 227 10.59 -10.43 12.49
C ALA A 227 9.89 -10.78 13.82
N ASP A 228 10.65 -11.32 14.78
CA ASP A 228 10.15 -11.59 16.14
C ASP A 228 9.73 -10.30 16.84
N ASP A 229 10.60 -9.28 16.86
CA ASP A 229 10.32 -7.98 17.48
C ASP A 229 9.07 -7.33 16.87
N VAL A 230 8.95 -7.37 15.54
CA VAL A 230 7.79 -6.85 14.81
C VAL A 230 6.51 -7.60 15.19
N THR A 231 6.58 -8.93 15.27
CA THR A 231 5.43 -9.77 15.59
C THR A 231 4.95 -9.53 17.02
N VAL A 232 5.87 -9.48 17.98
CA VAL A 232 5.58 -9.18 19.39
C VAL A 232 4.96 -7.80 19.49
N HIS A 233 5.59 -6.77 18.91
CA HIS A 233 5.07 -5.41 18.97
C HIS A 233 3.69 -5.29 18.31
N PHE A 234 3.46 -5.94 17.17
CA PHE A 234 2.16 -5.91 16.51
C PHE A 234 1.06 -6.52 17.39
N ASN A 235 1.32 -7.70 17.98
CA ASN A 235 0.33 -8.41 18.79
C ASN A 235 0.03 -7.69 20.11
N GLU A 236 1.04 -7.10 20.75
CA GLU A 236 0.89 -6.48 22.06
C GLU A 236 0.41 -5.03 22.00
N HIS A 237 0.75 -4.29 20.94
CA HIS A 237 0.55 -2.83 20.92
C HIS A 237 -0.30 -2.34 19.75
N VAL A 238 -0.24 -2.97 18.59
CA VAL A 238 -0.96 -2.48 17.39
C VAL A 238 -2.35 -3.11 17.28
N ARG A 239 -2.40 -4.45 17.30
CA ARG A 239 -3.63 -5.24 17.11
C ARG A 239 -4.68 -4.97 18.20
N PRO A 240 -4.36 -4.88 19.50
CA PRO A 240 -5.37 -4.67 20.54
C PRO A 240 -6.09 -3.32 20.41
N ASN A 241 -5.43 -2.33 19.81
CA ASN A 241 -5.97 -0.99 19.61
C ASN A 241 -6.72 -0.84 18.26
N GLY A 242 -6.83 -1.91 17.47
CA GLY A 242 -7.49 -1.87 16.16
C GLY A 242 -6.74 -1.06 15.11
N PHE A 243 -5.45 -0.76 15.34
CA PHE A 243 -4.63 -0.02 14.39
C PHE A 243 -4.09 -0.93 13.28
N LYS A 244 -3.72 -0.30 12.15
CA LYS A 244 -2.99 -0.95 11.07
C LYS A 244 -1.49 -0.74 11.27
N ALA A 245 -0.68 -1.77 11.01
CA ALA A 245 0.77 -1.64 10.93
C ALA A 245 1.22 -1.51 9.47
N MET A 246 2.31 -0.77 9.28
CA MET A 246 3.02 -0.68 8.02
C MET A 246 4.49 -0.99 8.29
N LEU A 247 5.02 -1.97 7.55
CA LEU A 247 6.42 -2.37 7.61
C LEU A 247 7.17 -1.75 6.45
N VAL A 248 8.27 -1.06 6.75
CA VAL A 248 9.16 -0.48 5.75
C VAL A 248 10.48 -1.24 5.80
N CYS A 249 10.81 -1.91 4.71
CA CYS A 249 12.09 -2.61 4.57
C CYS A 249 13.13 -1.66 3.96
N LYS A 250 14.41 -1.86 4.33
CA LYS A 250 15.52 -1.02 3.83
C LYS A 250 15.72 -1.16 2.32
N ASP A 251 15.69 -2.38 1.83
CA ASP A 251 15.79 -2.73 0.42
C ASP A 251 14.97 -4.01 0.15
N LYS A 252 14.64 -4.24 -1.13
CA LYS A 252 14.10 -5.50 -1.62
C LYS A 252 15.04 -5.97 -2.72
N GLU A 253 15.92 -6.91 -2.40
CA GLU A 253 16.68 -7.61 -3.44
C GLU A 253 15.73 -8.56 -4.18
N THR A 254 15.66 -8.40 -5.50
CA THR A 254 14.94 -9.32 -6.37
C THR A 254 15.74 -10.62 -6.44
N VAL A 255 15.17 -11.71 -5.95
CA VAL A 255 15.71 -13.07 -6.12
C VAL A 255 15.47 -13.53 -7.55
#